data_AF-A0AAN8F6C4-F1
#
_entry.id   AF-A0AAN8F6C4-F1
#
_cell.length_a   1.000
_cell.length_b   1.000
_cell.length_c   1.000
_cell.angle_alpha   90.00
_cell.angle_beta   90.00
_cell.angle_gamma   90.00
#
_symmetry.space_group_name_H-M   'P 1'
#
loop_
_entity.id
_entity.type
_entity.pdbx_description
1 polymer ?
#
loop_
_entity_poly.entity_id
_entity_poly.type
_entity_poly.pdbx_seq_one_letter_code
_entity_poly.pdbx_strand_id
1 'polypeptide(L)'
;MAVLRKISRITWNLIDDDLFYNDTALDELYAADYGLSDQPFLEMLAKITFIRKTEEYLKLIIVDPRRSHLKNLKTFRTIGYAVNAHYLPAVNHIMVPLPFLQFPVFDESFPRSFLYGSVGTVIGHEISHSLDTEGRMRDADGKPWWPLRWKAMWTQEFDKRALCYKELYDNVKVSERQNIASQFLR
;
A
#
# COMPACT_ATOMS: atom_id res chain seq x y z
N MET A 1 -22.40 5.69 11.60
CA MET A 1 -22.17 6.60 10.46
C MET A 1 -20.70 6.79 10.10
N ALA A 2 -19.78 6.99 11.05
CA ALA A 2 -18.38 7.29 10.70
C ALA A 2 -17.61 6.15 10.00
N VAL A 3 -17.81 4.89 10.41
CA VAL A 3 -17.23 3.71 9.72
C VAL A 3 -17.70 3.62 8.27
N LEU A 4 -19.01 3.72 8.04
CA LEU A 4 -19.58 3.69 6.69
C LEU A 4 -19.04 4.84 5.83
N ARG A 5 -18.93 6.05 6.39
CA ARG A 5 -18.33 7.21 5.71
C ARG A 5 -16.87 6.96 5.32
N LYS A 6 -16.12 6.24 6.14
CA LYS A 6 -14.73 5.87 5.83
C LYS A 6 -14.68 4.90 4.66
N ILE A 7 -15.42 3.80 4.75
CA ILE A 7 -15.46 2.76 3.71
C ILE A 7 -15.93 3.36 2.38
N SER A 8 -16.98 4.17 2.41
CA SER A 8 -17.54 4.81 1.20
C SER A 8 -16.60 5.84 0.56
N ARG A 9 -15.54 6.26 1.26
CA ARG A 9 -14.54 7.22 0.77
C ARG A 9 -13.18 6.57 0.51
N ILE A 10 -13.10 5.24 0.56
CA ILE A 10 -11.90 4.54 0.10
C ILE A 10 -11.72 4.85 -1.39
N THR A 11 -10.54 5.34 -1.74
CA THR A 11 -10.15 5.57 -3.14
C THR A 11 -9.34 4.38 -3.66
N TRP A 12 -9.31 4.21 -4.97
CA TRP A 12 -8.75 3.02 -5.60
C TRP A 12 -7.86 3.39 -6.79
N ASN A 13 -6.74 2.68 -6.93
CA ASN A 13 -5.96 2.60 -8.16
C ASN A 13 -5.85 1.12 -8.54
N LEU A 14 -6.27 0.82 -9.77
CA LEU A 14 -6.17 -0.51 -10.37
C LEU A 14 -5.11 -0.44 -11.46
N ILE A 15 -4.31 -1.50 -11.60
CA ILE A 15 -3.22 -1.62 -12.59
C ILE A 15 -1.99 -0.80 -12.19
N ASP A 16 -2.08 0.53 -12.13
CA ASP A 16 -0.91 1.39 -11.94
C ASP A 16 -1.24 2.80 -11.39
N ASP A 17 -0.22 3.63 -11.40
CA ASP A 17 -0.19 5.01 -10.89
C ASP A 17 -0.52 6.00 -12.01
N ASP A 18 -1.33 7.02 -11.71
CA ASP A 18 -1.71 8.06 -12.67
C ASP A 18 -0.48 8.73 -13.33
N LEU A 19 0.66 8.73 -12.64
CA LEU A 19 1.94 9.24 -13.14
C LEU A 19 2.40 8.54 -14.44
N PHE A 20 2.12 7.25 -14.63
CA PHE A 20 2.56 6.52 -15.82
C PHE A 20 1.84 6.92 -17.10
N TYR A 21 0.76 7.70 -17.00
CA TYR A 21 0.01 8.24 -18.13
C TYR A 21 0.34 9.70 -18.44
N ASN A 22 1.39 10.25 -17.82
CA ASN A 22 1.80 11.64 -18.00
C ASN A 22 3.33 11.73 -18.14
N ASP A 23 3.81 11.62 -19.38
CA ASP A 23 5.24 11.66 -19.71
C ASP A 23 5.92 12.92 -19.17
N THR A 24 5.31 14.10 -19.30
CA THR A 24 5.86 15.36 -18.77
C THR A 24 6.06 15.29 -17.26
N ALA A 25 5.08 14.80 -16.51
CA ALA A 25 5.18 14.67 -15.07
C ALA A 25 6.19 13.59 -14.65
N LEU A 26 6.31 12.51 -15.44
CA LEU A 26 7.29 11.45 -15.24
C LEU A 26 8.72 11.98 -15.46
N ASP A 27 8.95 12.72 -16.55
CA ASP A 27 10.23 13.36 -16.87
C ASP A 27 10.62 14.40 -15.81
N GLU A 28 9.69 15.26 -15.38
CA GLU A 28 9.92 16.22 -14.31
C GLU A 28 10.28 15.55 -12.98
N LEU A 29 9.70 14.38 -12.73
CA LEU A 29 9.97 13.64 -11.52
C LEU A 29 11.39 13.06 -11.52
N TYR A 30 11.76 12.40 -12.61
CA TYR A 30 13.05 11.72 -12.79
C TYR A 30 14.13 12.62 -13.39
N ALA A 31 13.91 13.93 -13.48
CA ALA A 31 14.86 14.88 -14.06
C ALA A 31 16.25 14.87 -13.41
N ALA A 32 16.31 14.57 -12.10
CA ALA A 32 17.57 14.46 -11.37
C ALA A 32 18.33 13.15 -11.67
N ASP A 33 17.65 12.15 -12.22
CA ASP A 33 18.15 10.80 -12.49
C ASP A 33 18.68 10.64 -13.94
N TYR A 34 18.62 11.69 -14.77
CA TYR A 34 19.21 11.66 -16.12
C TYR A 34 20.74 11.48 -16.06
N GLY A 35 21.29 10.63 -16.94
CA GLY A 35 22.75 10.39 -17.06
C GLY A 35 23.33 9.38 -16.06
N LEU A 36 22.49 8.66 -15.32
CA LEU A 36 22.93 7.62 -14.38
C LEU A 36 23.44 6.34 -15.07
N SER A 37 22.92 6.00 -16.26
CA SER A 37 23.17 4.72 -16.95
C SER A 37 24.59 4.56 -17.48
N ASP A 38 25.28 5.67 -17.76
CA ASP A 38 26.59 5.65 -18.44
C ASP A 38 27.75 5.58 -17.45
N GLN A 39 27.47 5.35 -16.17
CA GLN A 39 28.42 5.40 -15.07
C GLN A 39 28.74 3.98 -14.56
N PRO A 40 29.94 3.74 -13.99
CA PRO A 40 30.22 2.49 -13.27
C PRO A 40 29.20 2.25 -12.15
N PHE A 41 28.84 0.98 -11.92
CA PHE A 41 27.75 0.60 -11.00
C PHE A 41 27.83 1.27 -9.61
N LEU A 42 29.03 1.32 -9.01
CA LEU A 42 29.20 1.93 -7.68
C LEU A 42 28.97 3.44 -7.69
N GLU A 43 29.35 4.12 -8.77
CA GLU A 43 29.11 5.56 -8.93
C GLU A 43 27.63 5.84 -9.18
N MET A 44 26.99 5.04 -10.03
CA MET A 44 25.54 5.09 -10.23
C MET A 44 24.79 4.89 -8.90
N LEU A 45 25.17 3.88 -8.12
CA LEU A 45 24.56 3.58 -6.83
C LEU A 45 24.76 4.73 -5.82
N ALA A 46 25.95 5.31 -5.76
CA ALA A 46 26.23 6.46 -4.91
C ALA A 46 25.37 7.68 -5.30
N LYS A 47 25.23 7.96 -6.59
CA LYS A 47 24.39 9.03 -7.13
C LYS A 47 22.91 8.81 -6.82
N ILE A 48 22.36 7.62 -7.09
CA ILE A 48 20.97 7.27 -6.75
C ILE A 48 20.72 7.41 -5.24
N THR A 49 21.64 6.94 -4.41
CA THR A 49 21.51 7.05 -2.95
C THR A 49 21.50 8.50 -2.49
N PHE A 50 22.34 9.34 -3.09
CA PHE A 50 22.39 10.77 -2.81
C PHE A 50 21.11 11.49 -3.24
N ILE A 51 20.62 11.21 -4.44
CA ILE A 51 19.36 11.78 -4.96
C ILE A 51 18.20 11.39 -4.04
N ARG A 52 18.03 10.09 -3.74
CA ARG A 52 16.95 9.62 -2.85
C ARG A 52 17.03 10.24 -1.46
N LYS A 53 18.21 10.33 -0.85
CA LYS A 53 18.36 11.00 0.45
C LYS A 53 17.96 12.47 0.36
N THR A 54 18.42 13.17 -0.68
CA THR A 54 18.06 14.58 -0.89
C THR A 54 16.55 14.75 -1.05
N GLU A 55 15.89 13.90 -1.84
CA GLU A 55 14.43 13.92 -1.99
C GLU A 55 13.70 13.69 -0.67
N GLU A 56 14.14 12.73 0.16
CA GLU A 56 13.54 12.50 1.48
C GLU A 56 13.74 13.70 2.42
N TYR A 57 14.93 14.32 2.43
CA TYR A 57 15.16 15.53 3.23
C TYR A 57 14.33 16.71 2.75
N LEU A 58 14.15 16.89 1.44
CA LEU A 58 13.34 17.99 0.89
C LEU A 58 11.87 17.90 1.33
N LYS A 59 11.32 16.69 1.52
CA LYS A 59 9.96 16.50 2.05
C LYS A 59 9.77 17.08 3.46
N LEU A 60 10.84 17.22 4.25
CA LEU A 60 10.79 17.73 5.61
C LEU A 60 10.75 19.26 5.68
N ILE A 61 11.29 19.95 4.67
CA ILE A 61 11.63 21.37 4.79
C ILE A 61 10.55 22.26 4.14
N ILE A 62 9.98 21.89 2.99
CA ILE A 62 9.02 22.74 2.25
C ILE A 62 8.04 21.89 1.41
N VAL A 63 6.77 22.32 1.34
CA VAL A 63 5.85 21.99 0.23
C VAL A 63 6.47 22.52 -1.05
N ASP A 64 7.28 21.73 -1.75
CA ASP A 64 7.96 22.18 -2.99
C ASP A 64 6.91 22.73 -3.98
N PRO A 65 6.88 24.06 -4.22
CA PRO A 65 5.88 24.66 -5.10
C PRO A 65 6.05 24.18 -6.55
N ARG A 66 7.27 23.79 -6.95
CA ARG A 66 7.59 23.27 -8.29
C ARG A 66 7.06 21.86 -8.52
N ARG A 67 6.67 21.15 -7.46
CA ARG A 67 6.07 19.81 -7.51
C ARG A 67 4.66 19.81 -6.91
N SER A 68 4.06 20.99 -6.75
CA SER A 68 2.72 21.14 -6.17
C SER A 68 1.64 20.50 -7.04
N HIS A 69 1.80 20.50 -8.37
CA HIS A 69 0.91 19.81 -9.32
C HIS A 69 1.02 18.29 -9.23
N LEU A 70 2.21 17.74 -8.90
CA LEU A 70 2.39 16.31 -8.66
C LEU A 70 1.65 15.83 -7.41
N LYS A 71 1.26 16.72 -6.47
CA LYS A 71 0.44 16.35 -5.30
C LYS A 71 -0.97 15.92 -5.68
N ASN A 72 -1.45 16.30 -6.86
CA ASN A 72 -2.76 15.91 -7.36
C ASN A 72 -2.72 14.53 -8.04
N LEU A 73 -1.53 14.04 -8.39
CA LEU A 73 -1.35 12.67 -8.87
C LEU A 73 -1.32 11.74 -7.66
N LYS A 74 -2.11 10.66 -7.70
CA LYS A 74 -2.10 9.64 -6.66
C LYS A 74 -0.87 8.75 -6.84
N THR A 75 0.29 9.28 -6.45
CA THR A 75 1.55 8.59 -6.69
C THR A 75 1.94 7.65 -5.55
N PHE A 76 2.18 6.39 -5.89
CA PHE A 76 2.55 5.31 -4.96
C PHE A 76 3.84 4.58 -5.37
N ARG A 77 4.52 5.04 -6.44
CA ARG A 77 5.89 4.76 -6.94
C ARG A 77 6.45 3.34 -6.74
N THR A 78 6.63 2.93 -5.49
CA THR A 78 7.23 1.65 -5.08
C THR A 78 6.27 0.47 -5.15
N ILE A 79 4.96 0.71 -5.25
CA ILE A 79 3.94 -0.35 -5.13
C ILE A 79 3.46 -0.87 -6.49
N GLY A 80 3.62 -0.11 -7.58
CA GLY A 80 3.07 -0.42 -8.91
C GLY A 80 3.59 -1.70 -9.58
N TYR A 81 4.68 -2.28 -9.08
CA TYR A 81 5.29 -3.48 -9.67
C TYR A 81 5.22 -4.71 -8.75
N ALA A 82 4.56 -4.61 -7.60
CA ALA A 82 4.47 -5.72 -6.66
C ALA A 82 3.41 -6.73 -7.10
N VAL A 83 3.71 -8.03 -6.93
CA VAL A 83 2.69 -9.10 -6.99
C VAL A 83 1.95 -9.14 -5.64
N ASN A 84 1.25 -8.05 -5.34
CA ASN A 84 0.57 -7.86 -4.06
C ASN A 84 -0.54 -6.80 -4.18
N ALA A 85 -1.38 -6.64 -3.16
CA ALA A 85 -2.31 -5.53 -3.01
C ALA A 85 -2.04 -4.81 -1.69
N HIS A 86 -2.43 -3.53 -1.61
CA HIS A 86 -2.13 -2.71 -0.43
C HIS A 86 -3.20 -1.68 -0.12
N TYR A 87 -3.63 -1.65 1.14
CA TYR A 87 -4.32 -0.52 1.76
C TYR A 87 -3.31 0.47 2.37
N LEU A 88 -3.51 1.75 2.09
CA LEU A 88 -2.68 2.86 2.54
C LEU A 88 -3.47 3.71 3.54
N PRO A 89 -3.24 3.54 4.86
CA PRO A 89 -4.07 4.17 5.88
C PRO A 89 -4.02 5.70 5.86
N ALA A 90 -2.87 6.28 5.50
CA ALA A 90 -2.64 7.72 5.53
C ALA A 90 -3.48 8.51 4.50
N VAL A 91 -3.96 7.84 3.46
CA VAL A 91 -4.74 8.44 2.37
C VAL A 91 -6.08 7.72 2.14
N ASN A 92 -6.41 6.72 2.96
CA ASN A 92 -7.61 5.88 2.82
C ASN A 92 -7.75 5.35 1.38
N HIS A 93 -6.72 4.65 0.91
CA HIS A 93 -6.56 4.24 -0.48
C HIS A 93 -6.23 2.76 -0.61
N ILE A 94 -6.75 2.08 -1.63
CA ILE A 94 -6.37 0.71 -1.99
C ILE A 94 -5.71 0.71 -3.37
N MET A 95 -4.53 0.12 -3.46
CA MET A 95 -3.80 -0.08 -4.69
C MET A 95 -3.76 -1.57 -5.05
N VAL A 96 -4.18 -1.88 -6.27
CA VAL A 96 -4.11 -3.23 -6.85
C VAL A 96 -3.30 -3.16 -8.15
N PRO A 97 -1.97 -3.35 -8.09
CA PRO A 97 -1.06 -3.34 -9.22
C PRO A 97 -1.36 -4.42 -10.28
N LEU A 98 -0.99 -4.15 -11.53
CA LEU A 98 -1.14 -5.09 -12.64
C LEU A 98 -0.46 -6.45 -12.38
N PRO A 99 0.76 -6.52 -11.80
CA PRO A 99 1.38 -7.81 -11.53
C PRO A 99 0.62 -8.68 -10.52
N PHE A 100 -0.33 -8.14 -9.75
CA PHE A 100 -1.22 -8.97 -8.94
C PHE A 100 -2.29 -9.68 -9.78
N LEU A 101 -2.72 -9.08 -10.89
CA LEU A 101 -3.78 -9.56 -11.76
C LEU A 101 -3.26 -10.52 -12.84
N GLN A 102 -2.55 -11.56 -12.43
CA GLN A 102 -2.01 -12.59 -13.30
C GLN A 102 -2.38 -14.00 -12.83
N PHE A 103 -2.14 -14.99 -13.68
CA PHE A 103 -2.29 -16.40 -13.29
C PHE A 103 -1.40 -16.73 -12.07
N PRO A 104 -1.87 -17.52 -11.08
CA PRO A 104 -3.15 -18.22 -10.99
C PRO A 104 -4.28 -17.41 -10.33
N VAL A 105 -4.04 -16.14 -10.01
CA VAL A 105 -4.97 -15.30 -9.23
C VAL A 105 -6.11 -14.78 -10.09
N PHE A 106 -5.81 -14.36 -11.33
CA PHE A 106 -6.78 -13.78 -12.25
C PHE A 106 -6.58 -14.31 -13.67
N ASP A 107 -7.70 -14.61 -14.31
CA ASP A 107 -7.85 -14.82 -15.76
C ASP A 107 -9.30 -14.46 -16.11
N GLU A 108 -9.51 -13.80 -17.24
CA GLU A 108 -10.85 -13.36 -17.67
C GLU A 108 -11.79 -14.55 -17.95
N SER A 109 -11.24 -15.72 -18.31
CA SER A 109 -11.99 -16.94 -18.57
C SER A 109 -12.45 -17.67 -17.30
N PHE A 110 -11.95 -17.29 -16.11
CA PHE A 110 -12.29 -17.97 -14.87
C PHE A 110 -13.75 -17.72 -14.46
N PRO A 111 -14.42 -18.74 -13.87
CA PRO A 111 -15.78 -18.57 -13.37
C PRO A 111 -15.79 -17.51 -12.26
N ARG A 112 -16.88 -16.73 -12.18
CA ARG A 112 -17.02 -15.67 -11.16
C ARG A 112 -16.78 -16.17 -9.74
N SER A 113 -17.21 -17.40 -9.42
CA SER A 113 -16.97 -18.01 -8.10
C SER A 113 -15.48 -18.09 -7.76
N PHE A 114 -14.64 -18.43 -8.74
CA PHE A 114 -13.20 -18.45 -8.58
C PHE A 114 -12.66 -17.02 -8.37
N LEU A 115 -13.07 -16.07 -9.22
CA LEU A 115 -12.64 -14.66 -9.10
C LEU A 115 -13.03 -14.03 -7.75
N TYR A 116 -14.19 -14.38 -7.19
CA TYR A 116 -14.58 -13.95 -5.84
C TYR A 116 -13.70 -14.57 -4.75
N GLY A 117 -13.27 -15.82 -4.91
CA GLY A 117 -12.39 -16.51 -3.96
C GLY A 117 -10.91 -16.14 -4.08
N SER A 118 -10.46 -15.72 -5.26
CA SER A 118 -9.08 -15.26 -5.48
C SER A 118 -8.97 -13.75 -5.27
N VAL A 119 -9.33 -12.96 -6.28
CA VAL A 119 -9.23 -11.50 -6.28
C VAL A 119 -10.17 -10.87 -5.25
N GLY A 120 -11.41 -11.38 -5.17
CA GLY A 120 -12.40 -10.84 -4.24
C GLY A 120 -11.99 -10.95 -2.77
N THR A 121 -11.36 -12.06 -2.38
CA THR A 121 -10.83 -12.24 -1.02
C THR A 121 -9.70 -11.26 -0.71
N VAL A 122 -8.80 -11.01 -1.66
CA VAL A 122 -7.72 -10.02 -1.47
C VAL A 122 -8.26 -8.60 -1.41
N ILE A 123 -9.21 -8.23 -2.27
CA ILE A 123 -9.90 -6.93 -2.16
C ILE A 123 -10.59 -6.79 -0.80
N GLY A 124 -11.27 -7.83 -0.32
CA GLY A 124 -11.89 -7.85 1.00
C GLY A 124 -10.89 -7.73 2.14
N HIS A 125 -9.70 -8.30 1.98
CA HIS A 125 -8.57 -8.17 2.90
C HIS A 125 -8.09 -6.71 2.98
N GLU A 126 -7.86 -6.06 1.84
CA GLU A 126 -7.44 -4.64 1.80
C GLU A 126 -8.51 -3.69 2.36
N ILE A 127 -9.80 -3.95 2.11
CA ILE A 127 -10.88 -3.18 2.77
C ILE A 127 -10.82 -3.37 4.29
N SER A 128 -10.54 -4.59 4.75
CA SER A 128 -10.48 -4.92 6.18
C SER A 128 -9.32 -4.21 6.89
N HIS A 129 -8.21 -3.96 6.20
CA HIS A 129 -7.12 -3.11 6.70
C HIS A 129 -7.56 -1.68 7.01
N SER A 130 -8.64 -1.17 6.40
CA SER A 130 -9.20 0.12 6.80
C SER A 130 -9.79 0.14 8.21
N LEU A 131 -10.06 -1.04 8.79
CA LEU A 131 -10.74 -1.20 10.09
C LEU A 131 -9.93 -2.03 11.10
N ASP A 132 -8.73 -2.48 10.74
CA ASP A 132 -7.87 -3.25 11.63
C ASP A 132 -7.31 -2.39 12.79
N THR A 133 -6.38 -2.96 13.55
CA THR A 133 -5.75 -2.29 14.70
C THR A 133 -5.19 -0.91 14.38
N GLU A 134 -4.63 -0.70 13.20
CA GLU A 134 -4.03 0.57 12.77
C GLU A 134 -5.02 1.41 11.97
N GLY A 135 -5.68 0.78 10.98
CA GLY A 135 -6.62 1.42 10.09
C GLY A 135 -7.73 2.10 10.86
N ARG A 136 -8.29 1.46 11.89
CA ARG A 136 -9.35 2.05 12.71
C ARG A 136 -8.97 3.40 13.30
N MET A 137 -7.68 3.64 13.57
CA MET A 137 -7.18 4.89 14.15
C MET A 137 -7.16 6.08 13.19
N ARG A 138 -7.62 5.91 11.94
CA ARG A 138 -7.68 6.96 10.91
C ARG A 138 -9.06 7.16 10.31
N ASP A 139 -9.45 8.43 10.08
CA ASP A 139 -10.76 8.78 9.53
C ASP A 139 -10.83 8.56 8.02
N ALA A 140 -11.92 8.99 7.42
CA ALA A 140 -12.16 8.91 5.98
C ALA A 140 -11.17 9.75 5.14
N ASP A 141 -10.43 10.67 5.76
CA ASP A 141 -9.43 11.53 5.13
C ASP A 141 -8.00 11.09 5.52
N GLY A 142 -7.85 9.91 6.16
CA GLY A 142 -6.56 9.33 6.56
C GLY A 142 -5.92 10.00 7.79
N LYS A 143 -6.63 10.92 8.43
CA LYS A 143 -6.13 11.65 9.60
C LYS A 143 -6.34 10.82 10.87
N PRO A 144 -5.41 10.88 11.83
CA PRO A 144 -5.65 10.33 13.16
C PRO A 144 -6.96 10.89 13.73
N TRP A 145 -7.85 10.02 14.16
CA TRP A 145 -9.17 10.41 14.66
C TRP A 145 -9.60 9.48 15.77
N TRP A 146 -10.40 9.99 16.71
CA TRP A 146 -11.45 9.30 17.47
C TRP A 146 -12.09 10.35 18.41
N PRO A 147 -13.43 10.50 18.46
CA PRO A 147 -14.07 11.33 19.48
C PRO A 147 -13.83 10.72 20.86
N LEU A 148 -13.24 11.51 21.78
CA LEU A 148 -12.87 11.10 23.15
C LEU A 148 -13.96 10.29 23.88
N ARG A 149 -15.24 10.60 23.64
CA ARG A 149 -16.38 9.98 24.31
C ARG A 149 -16.66 8.54 23.92
N TRP A 150 -16.32 8.12 22.69
CA TRP A 150 -16.61 6.76 22.18
C TRP A 150 -15.37 5.88 22.11
N LYS A 151 -14.18 6.49 22.26
CA LYS A 151 -12.89 5.81 22.14
C LYS A 151 -12.78 4.63 23.11
N ALA A 152 -13.19 4.80 24.38
CA ALA A 152 -13.02 3.76 25.39
C ALA A 152 -13.89 2.52 25.12
N MET A 153 -15.22 2.69 24.98
CA MET A 153 -16.14 1.57 24.76
C MET A 153 -15.85 0.84 23.44
N TRP A 154 -15.63 1.59 22.35
CA TRP A 154 -15.38 0.99 21.05
C TRP A 154 -14.02 0.29 21.00
N THR A 155 -12.99 0.86 21.62
CA THR A 155 -11.68 0.21 21.72
C THR A 155 -11.76 -1.05 22.55
N GLN A 156 -12.43 -1.04 23.71
CA GLN A 156 -12.60 -2.23 24.52
C GLN A 156 -13.29 -3.38 23.75
N GLU A 157 -14.35 -3.05 23.02
CA GLU A 157 -15.17 -4.02 22.30
C GLU A 157 -14.47 -4.53 21.02
N PHE A 158 -13.63 -3.69 20.39
CA PHE A 158 -12.72 -4.10 19.33
C PHE A 158 -11.62 -5.02 19.87
N ASP A 159 -10.91 -4.60 20.92
CA ASP A 159 -9.78 -5.32 21.50
C ASP A 159 -10.22 -6.70 22.00
N LYS A 160 -11.44 -6.80 22.58
CA LYS A 160 -12.06 -8.07 22.96
C LYS A 160 -12.21 -9.03 21.76
N ARG A 161 -12.64 -8.55 20.60
CA ARG A 161 -12.76 -9.39 19.39
C ARG A 161 -11.39 -9.72 18.80
N ALA A 162 -10.48 -8.76 18.78
CA ALA A 162 -9.11 -8.97 18.29
C ALA A 162 -8.38 -10.03 19.14
N LEU A 163 -8.63 -10.07 20.45
CA LEU A 163 -8.06 -11.07 21.35
C LEU A 163 -8.45 -12.50 20.95
N CYS A 164 -9.69 -12.73 20.53
CA CYS A 164 -10.14 -14.05 20.04
C CYS A 164 -9.31 -14.52 18.82
N TYR A 165 -9.04 -13.62 17.87
CA TYR A 165 -8.17 -13.93 16.74
C TYR A 165 -6.72 -14.18 17.17
N LYS A 166 -6.21 -13.37 18.10
CA LYS A 166 -4.87 -13.59 18.66
C LYS A 166 -4.74 -14.98 19.27
N GLU A 167 -5.67 -15.36 20.15
CA GLU A 167 -5.67 -16.67 20.81
C GLU A 167 -5.78 -17.82 19.79
N LEU A 168 -6.57 -17.64 18.73
CA LEU A 168 -6.65 -18.61 17.63
C LEU A 168 -5.27 -18.82 16.99
N TYR A 169 -4.59 -17.74 16.58
CA TYR A 169 -3.31 -17.82 15.89
C TYR A 169 -2.14 -18.23 16.81
N ASP A 170 -2.17 -17.86 18.09
CA ASP A 170 -1.17 -18.26 19.09
C ASP A 170 -1.14 -19.80 19.30
N ASN A 171 -2.26 -20.48 19.02
CA ASN A 171 -2.38 -21.94 19.12
C ASN A 171 -2.06 -22.69 17.82
N VAL A 172 -1.77 -21.98 16.72
CA VAL A 172 -1.40 -22.62 15.45
C VAL A 172 0.04 -23.08 15.50
N LYS A 173 0.26 -24.39 15.39
CA LYS A 173 1.60 -24.97 15.24
C LYS A 173 2.00 -24.97 13.77
N VAL A 174 3.02 -24.19 13.43
CA VAL A 174 3.63 -24.24 12.09
C VAL A 174 4.62 -25.40 12.07
N SER A 175 4.44 -26.36 11.15
CA SER A 175 5.38 -27.48 11.02
C SER A 175 6.71 -26.99 10.44
N GLU A 176 7.86 -27.53 10.90
CA GLU A 176 9.20 -27.12 10.44
C GLU A 176 9.40 -27.20 8.92
N ARG A 177 8.62 -28.03 8.20
CA ARG A 177 8.67 -28.13 6.73
C ARG A 177 8.11 -26.92 5.98
N GLN A 178 7.44 -25.97 6.66
CA GLN A 178 6.98 -24.72 6.07
C GLN A 178 8.04 -23.60 6.12
N ASN A 179 9.21 -23.83 6.73
CA ASN A 179 10.39 -22.95 6.64
C ASN A 179 11.15 -23.14 5.30
N ILE A 180 10.43 -23.14 4.18
CA ILE A 180 10.99 -23.31 2.82
C ILE A 180 11.79 -22.07 2.37
N ALA A 181 11.79 -20.98 3.16
CA ALA A 181 12.70 -19.86 2.95
C ALA A 181 14.19 -20.25 3.03
N SER A 182 14.53 -21.43 3.56
CA SER A 182 15.89 -21.98 3.58
C SER A 182 16.28 -22.82 2.35
N GLN A 183 15.36 -23.07 1.40
CA GLN A 183 15.62 -23.89 0.21
C GLN A 183 15.96 -23.09 -1.07
N PHE A 184 15.94 -21.75 -1.01
CA PHE A 184 16.28 -20.88 -2.15
C PHE A 184 17.63 -20.15 -2.03
N LEU A 185 18.49 -20.53 -1.08
CA LEU A 185 19.87 -20.04 -0.94
C LEU A 185 20.91 -21.16 -1.06
N ARG A 186 20.81 -21.98 -2.12
CA ARG A 186 21.92 -22.83 -2.59
C ARG A 186 22.14 -22.60 -4.07
#